data_AF-A0A4R4AUP9-F1
#
_entry.id   AF-A0A4R4AUP9-F1
#
_cell.length_a   1.000
_cell.length_b   1.000
_cell.length_c   1.000
_cell.angle_alpha   90.00
_cell.angle_beta   90.00
_cell.angle_gamma   90.00
#
_symmetry.space_group_name_H-M   'P 1'
#
loop_
_entity.id
_entity.type
_entity.pdbx_description
1 polymer ?
#
loop_
_entity_poly.entity_id
_entity_poly.type
_entity_poly.pdbx_seq_one_letter_code
_entity_poly.pdbx_strand_id
1 'polypeptide(L)'
;NLSELAIRYLSEINSKSTNNYRAILIEACEHAKLNNKNKALELLEKGLKISNELKNEEYQHRFKILLAINNEIPGGKLEPIILAGMIYFEKENLYEYIDEYNEKLAIKFYHEDNHSKASKYFYLSSKARKKSHNKGALK
;
A
#
# COMPACT_ATOMS: atom_id res chain seq x y z
N ASN A 1 -15.33 7.15 15.78
CA ASN A 1 -14.34 7.50 14.73
C ASN A 1 -14.79 6.87 13.39
N LEU A 2 -14.62 7.52 12.22
CA LEU A 2 -14.99 6.93 10.91
C LEU A 2 -14.25 5.60 10.64
N SER A 3 -12.99 5.49 11.08
CA SER A 3 -12.20 4.27 10.94
C SER A 3 -12.75 3.10 11.76
N GLU A 4 -13.23 3.34 12.97
CA GLU A 4 -13.84 2.29 13.81
C GLU A 4 -15.12 1.73 13.17
N LEU A 5 -15.93 2.61 12.57
CA LEU A 5 -17.13 2.22 11.86
C LEU A 5 -16.79 1.39 10.61
N ALA A 6 -15.79 1.83 9.84
CA ALA A 6 -15.30 1.10 8.67
C ALA A 6 -14.78 -0.30 9.04
N ILE A 7 -13.97 -0.40 10.09
CA ILE A 7 -13.46 -1.68 10.60
C ILE A 7 -14.62 -2.63 10.90
N ARG A 8 -15.64 -2.18 11.64
CA ARG A 8 -16.80 -3.03 11.99
C ARG A 8 -17.48 -3.62 10.75
N TYR A 9 -17.74 -2.80 9.73
CA TYR A 9 -18.35 -3.28 8.49
C TYR A 9 -17.43 -4.22 7.70
N LEU A 10 -16.13 -3.92 7.65
CA LEU A 10 -15.15 -4.73 6.92
C LEU A 10 -14.94 -6.09 7.60
N SER A 11 -14.88 -6.14 8.92
CA SER A 11 -14.80 -7.39 9.68
C SER A 11 -16.01 -8.28 9.44
N GLU A 12 -17.22 -7.70 9.34
CA GLU A 12 -18.44 -8.44 9.00
C GLU A 12 -18.40 -9.01 7.58
N ILE A 13 -17.87 -8.26 6.61
CA ILE A 13 -17.69 -8.74 5.24
C ILE A 13 -16.65 -9.87 5.19
N ASN A 14 -15.55 -9.72 5.93
CA ASN A 14 -14.44 -10.66 5.96
C ASN A 14 -14.74 -11.92 6.78
N SER A 15 -15.77 -11.92 7.63
CA SER A 15 -16.25 -13.13 8.29
C SER A 15 -17.14 -13.99 7.39
N LYS A 16 -17.79 -13.39 6.38
CA LYS A 16 -18.71 -14.07 5.45
C LYS A 16 -18.02 -14.74 4.27
N SER A 17 -16.81 -14.32 3.90
CA SER A 17 -16.03 -14.92 2.81
C SER A 17 -14.54 -14.80 3.07
N THR A 18 -13.82 -15.90 2.84
CA THR A 18 -12.38 -16.01 3.13
C THR A 18 -11.49 -15.35 2.08
N ASN A 19 -12.01 -15.07 0.88
CA ASN A 19 -11.21 -14.62 -0.27
C ASN A 19 -11.35 -13.12 -0.58
N ASN A 20 -11.90 -12.33 0.35
CA ASN A 20 -12.17 -10.90 0.17
C ASN A 20 -10.90 -10.03 0.30
N TYR A 21 -9.86 -10.32 -0.49
CA TYR A 21 -8.55 -9.65 -0.41
C TYR A 21 -8.63 -8.11 -0.46
N ARG A 22 -9.61 -7.54 -1.19
CA ARG A 22 -9.83 -6.08 -1.23
C ARG A 22 -10.29 -5.54 0.12
N ALA A 23 -11.28 -6.16 0.74
CA ALA A 23 -11.81 -5.74 2.03
C ALA A 23 -10.78 -5.96 3.14
N ILE A 24 -10.03 -7.06 3.08
CA ILE A 24 -8.90 -7.33 4.01
C ILE A 24 -7.86 -6.23 3.94
N LEU A 25 -7.48 -5.79 2.73
CA LEU A 25 -6.51 -4.72 2.55
C LEU A 25 -7.00 -3.40 3.16
N ILE A 26 -8.25 -3.03 2.92
CA ILE A 26 -8.84 -1.80 3.46
C ILE A 26 -8.90 -1.88 4.99
N GLU A 27 -9.33 -3.02 5.55
CA GLU A 27 -9.41 -3.22 7.00
C GLU A 27 -8.03 -3.10 7.64
N ALA A 28 -6.99 -3.69 7.04
CA ALA A 28 -5.62 -3.56 7.50
C ALA A 28 -5.15 -2.10 7.53
N CYS A 29 -5.46 -1.33 6.48
CA CYS A 29 -5.14 0.10 6.42
C CYS A 29 -5.87 0.90 7.51
N GLU A 30 -7.14 0.61 7.79
CA GLU A 30 -7.89 1.28 8.88
C GLU A 30 -7.32 0.94 10.26
N HIS A 31 -6.91 -0.32 10.49
CA HIS A 31 -6.20 -0.68 11.72
C HIS A 31 -4.86 0.05 11.84
N ALA A 32 -4.09 0.16 10.76
CA ALA A 32 -2.82 0.87 10.76
C ALA A 32 -2.99 2.36 11.09
N LYS A 33 -4.04 3.03 10.58
CA LYS A 33 -4.38 4.43 10.92
C LYS A 33 -4.67 4.63 12.42
N LEU A 34 -5.22 3.61 13.08
CA LEU A 34 -5.48 3.60 14.52
C LEU A 34 -4.31 3.07 15.36
N ASN A 35 -3.12 2.90 14.75
CA ASN A 35 -1.93 2.34 15.36
C ASN A 35 -2.11 0.90 15.91
N ASN A 36 -3.11 0.17 15.40
CA ASN A 36 -3.38 -1.23 15.75
C ASN A 36 -2.49 -2.17 14.93
N LYS A 37 -1.16 -2.04 15.09
CA LYS A 37 -0.14 -2.69 14.25
C LYS A 37 -0.26 -4.22 14.17
N ASN A 38 -0.60 -4.88 15.28
CA ASN A 38 -0.74 -6.34 15.32
C ASN A 38 -1.92 -6.83 14.46
N LYS A 39 -3.05 -6.11 14.51
CA LYS A 39 -4.22 -6.50 13.72
C LYS A 39 -4.02 -6.19 12.24
N ALA A 40 -3.38 -5.08 11.93
CA ALA A 40 -2.94 -4.77 10.57
C ALA A 40 -2.00 -5.86 10.04
N LEU A 41 -1.01 -6.30 10.83
CA LEU A 41 -0.09 -7.37 10.47
C LEU A 41 -0.81 -8.68 10.10
N GLU A 42 -1.71 -9.17 10.98
CA GLU A 42 -2.50 -10.38 10.75
C GLU A 42 -3.29 -10.32 9.43
N LEU A 43 -3.95 -9.19 9.18
CA LEU A 43 -4.75 -8.98 7.98
C LEU A 43 -3.86 -8.91 6.71
N LEU A 44 -2.71 -8.24 6.79
CA LEU A 44 -1.77 -8.14 5.67
C LEU A 44 -1.17 -9.50 5.30
N GLU A 45 -0.79 -10.32 6.29
CA GLU A 45 -0.29 -11.68 6.06
C GLU A 45 -1.38 -12.58 5.45
N LYS A 46 -2.60 -12.53 5.97
CA LYS A 46 -3.75 -13.25 5.42
C LYS A 46 -4.03 -12.85 3.98
N GLY A 47 -4.06 -11.55 3.70
CA GLY A 47 -4.30 -11.02 2.36
C GLY A 47 -3.19 -11.38 1.37
N LEU A 48 -1.94 -11.38 1.81
CA LEU A 48 -0.81 -11.83 1.00
C LEU A 48 -0.96 -13.31 0.61
N LYS A 49 -1.31 -14.17 1.58
CA LYS A 49 -1.57 -15.60 1.31
C LYS A 49 -2.65 -15.79 0.24
N ILE A 50 -3.80 -15.12 0.40
CA ILE A 50 -4.92 -15.20 -0.56
C ILE A 50 -4.50 -14.69 -1.95
N SER A 51 -3.80 -13.55 -2.03
CA SER A 51 -3.36 -12.99 -3.32
C SER A 51 -2.32 -13.87 -4.03
N ASN A 52 -1.49 -14.61 -3.29
CA ASN A 52 -0.59 -15.62 -3.85
C ASN A 52 -1.39 -16.81 -4.43
N GLU A 53 -2.34 -17.36 -3.67
CA GLU A 53 -3.21 -18.47 -4.10
C GLU A 53 -4.01 -18.13 -5.36
N LEU A 54 -4.54 -16.90 -5.43
CA LEU A 54 -5.29 -16.37 -6.57
C LEU A 54 -4.40 -15.91 -7.73
N LYS A 55 -3.07 -15.92 -7.58
CA LYS A 55 -2.11 -15.35 -8.54
C LYS A 55 -2.44 -13.90 -8.93
N ASN A 56 -2.96 -13.11 -7.98
CA ASN A 56 -3.30 -11.70 -8.19
C ASN A 56 -2.07 -10.82 -7.93
N GLU A 57 -1.27 -10.60 -8.97
CA GLU A 57 0.02 -9.91 -8.89
C GLU A 57 -0.09 -8.47 -8.32
N GLU A 58 -1.12 -7.70 -8.72
CA GLU A 58 -1.37 -6.36 -8.16
C GLU A 58 -1.43 -6.43 -6.63
N TYR A 59 -2.27 -7.30 -6.08
CA TYR A 59 -2.47 -7.40 -4.64
C TYR A 59 -1.28 -8.05 -3.93
N GLN A 60 -0.54 -8.95 -4.57
CA GLN A 60 0.71 -9.47 -4.01
C GLN A 60 1.71 -8.35 -3.76
N HIS A 61 1.87 -7.41 -4.70
CA HIS A 61 2.74 -6.24 -4.51
C HIS A 61 2.21 -5.32 -3.41
N ARG A 62 0.91 -4.99 -3.44
CA ARG A 62 0.31 -4.09 -2.44
C ARG A 62 0.44 -4.64 -1.01
N PHE A 63 0.16 -5.92 -0.80
CA PHE A 63 0.32 -6.55 0.52
C PHE A 63 1.79 -6.60 0.97
N LYS A 64 2.74 -6.98 0.09
CA LYS A 64 4.17 -6.99 0.44
C LYS A 64 4.67 -5.61 0.87
N ILE A 65 4.29 -4.57 0.15
CA ILE A 65 4.67 -3.18 0.45
C ILE A 65 4.10 -2.73 1.80
N LEU A 66 2.79 -2.93 2.02
CA LEU A 66 2.15 -2.52 3.27
C LEU A 66 2.62 -3.33 4.48
N LEU A 67 2.94 -4.61 4.30
CA LEU A 67 3.56 -5.44 5.33
C LEU A 67 4.92 -4.89 5.75
N ALA A 68 5.77 -4.53 4.77
CA ALA A 68 7.06 -3.92 5.02
C ALA A 68 6.95 -2.57 5.75
N ILE A 69 5.95 -1.75 5.39
CA ILE A 69 5.67 -0.47 6.05
C ILE A 69 5.18 -0.68 7.48
N ASN A 70 4.24 -1.60 7.72
CA ASN A 70 3.72 -1.91 9.05
C ASN A 70 4.81 -2.43 10.00
N ASN A 71 5.79 -3.15 9.44
CA ASN A 71 6.98 -3.64 10.16
C ASN A 71 8.08 -2.58 10.31
N GLU A 72 7.84 -1.35 9.85
CA GLU A 72 8.71 -0.18 9.99
C GLU A 72 10.16 -0.40 9.51
N ILE A 73 10.35 -1.28 8.52
CA ILE A 73 11.69 -1.64 8.05
C ILE A 73 12.44 -0.40 7.52
N PRO A 74 13.78 -0.37 7.59
CA PRO A 74 14.57 0.76 7.09
C PRO A 74 14.30 1.07 5.60
N GLY A 75 14.38 2.33 5.21
CA GLY A 75 14.12 2.80 3.85
C GLY A 75 14.93 2.07 2.80
N GLY A 76 16.20 1.77 3.08
CA GLY A 76 17.06 0.98 2.19
C GLY A 76 16.58 -0.46 1.95
N LYS A 77 15.83 -1.05 2.89
CA LYS A 77 15.18 -2.37 2.71
C LYS A 77 13.79 -2.25 2.10
N LEU A 78 13.09 -1.15 2.36
CA LEU A 78 11.75 -0.88 1.81
C LEU A 78 11.80 -0.54 0.31
N GLU A 79 12.79 0.24 -0.10
CA GLU A 79 12.99 0.70 -1.48
C GLU A 79 12.90 -0.41 -2.54
N PRO A 80 13.67 -1.52 -2.46
CA PRO A 80 13.58 -2.58 -3.47
C PRO A 80 12.20 -3.28 -3.52
N ILE A 81 11.49 -3.39 -2.39
CA ILE A 81 10.14 -3.98 -2.33
C ILE A 81 9.15 -3.08 -3.08
N ILE A 82 9.23 -1.77 -2.84
CA ILE A 82 8.39 -0.78 -3.50
C ILE A 82 8.70 -0.71 -5.01
N LEU A 83 9.98 -0.71 -5.39
CA LEU A 83 10.40 -0.67 -6.80
C LEU A 83 9.88 -1.88 -7.60
N ALA A 84 9.87 -3.07 -7.00
CA ALA A 84 9.29 -4.25 -7.63
C ALA A 84 7.79 -4.06 -7.94
N GLY A 85 7.04 -3.46 -7.01
CA GLY A 85 5.64 -3.09 -7.26
C GLY A 85 5.48 -2.01 -8.33
N MET A 86 6.33 -0.99 -8.32
CA MET A 86 6.29 0.11 -9.31
C MET A 86 6.44 -0.38 -10.75
N ILE A 87 7.29 -1.39 -11.00
CA ILE A 87 7.45 -1.99 -12.33
C ILE A 87 6.11 -2.55 -12.83
N TYR A 88 5.41 -3.30 -11.97
CA TYR A 88 4.08 -3.83 -12.28
C TYR A 88 3.05 -2.70 -12.44
N PHE A 89 3.00 -1.75 -11.51
CA PHE A 89 2.02 -0.66 -11.55
C PHE A 89 2.18 0.25 -12.77
N GLU A 90 3.40 0.51 -13.25
CA GLU A 90 3.61 1.30 -14.47
C GLU A 90 3.10 0.53 -15.70
N LYS A 91 3.40 -0.76 -15.80
CA LYS A 91 2.91 -1.64 -16.88
C LYS A 91 1.38 -1.63 -16.95
N GLU A 92 0.71 -1.73 -15.80
CA GLU A 92 -0.75 -1.75 -15.71
C GLU A 92 -1.40 -0.34 -15.65
N ASN A 93 -0.60 0.72 -15.78
CA ASN A 93 -1.06 2.13 -15.71
C ASN A 93 -1.82 2.48 -14.42
N LEU A 94 -1.39 1.93 -13.29
CA LEU A 94 -1.92 2.12 -11.93
C LEU A 94 -1.16 3.24 -11.21
N TYR A 95 -1.22 4.45 -11.78
CA TYR A 95 -0.43 5.60 -11.33
C TYR A 95 -0.77 6.09 -9.92
N GLU A 96 -1.98 5.80 -9.44
CA GLU A 96 -2.40 6.05 -8.06
C GLU A 96 -1.50 5.32 -7.04
N TYR A 97 -1.13 4.07 -7.29
CA TYR A 97 -0.25 3.31 -6.39
C TYR A 97 1.21 3.74 -6.54
N ILE A 98 1.61 4.19 -7.73
CA ILE A 98 2.94 4.76 -7.94
C ILE A 98 3.07 6.08 -7.15
N ASP A 99 2.06 6.94 -7.17
CA ASP A 99 2.04 8.16 -6.34
C ASP A 99 2.13 7.80 -4.84
N GLU A 100 1.20 6.98 -4.35
CA GLU A 100 1.10 6.61 -2.94
C GLU A 100 2.42 6.02 -2.40
N TYR A 101 3.00 5.03 -3.09
CA TYR A 101 4.17 4.32 -2.56
C TYR A 101 5.48 5.11 -2.74
N ASN A 102 5.59 5.98 -3.76
CA ASN A 102 6.70 6.93 -3.82
C ASN A 102 6.62 7.92 -2.64
N GLU A 103 5.44 8.44 -2.32
CA GLU A 103 5.26 9.39 -1.22
C GLU A 103 5.60 8.76 0.14
N LYS A 104 5.15 7.52 0.41
CA LYS A 104 5.52 6.79 1.63
C LYS A 104 7.02 6.56 1.74
N LEU A 105 7.68 6.22 0.63
CA LEU A 105 9.13 6.03 0.60
C LEU A 105 9.90 7.34 0.79
N ALA A 106 9.39 8.44 0.23
CA ALA A 106 9.95 9.78 0.42
C ALA A 106 9.91 10.20 1.90
N ILE A 107 8.76 10.02 2.56
CA ILE A 107 8.57 10.30 3.99
C ILE A 107 9.51 9.42 4.83
N LYS A 108 9.62 8.13 4.52
CA LYS A 108 10.55 7.21 5.22
C LYS A 108 11.98 7.72 5.14
N PHE A 109 12.46 8.07 3.94
CA PHE A 109 13.82 8.59 3.77
C PHE A 109 14.02 9.97 4.40
N TYR A 110 12.98 10.81 4.46
CA TYR A 110 13.04 12.08 5.16
C TYR A 110 13.28 11.86 6.66
N HIS A 111 12.57 10.90 7.28
CA HIS A 111 12.77 10.54 8.69
C HIS A 111 14.10 9.82 8.98
N GLU A 112 14.78 9.33 7.95
CA GLU A 112 16.11 8.72 8.04
C GLU A 112 17.24 9.70 7.64
N ASP A 113 16.94 11.01 7.59
CA ASP A 113 17.86 12.09 7.17
C ASP A 113 18.47 11.90 5.76
N ASN A 114 17.88 11.04 4.94
CA ASN A 114 18.28 10.83 3.55
C ASN A 114 17.49 11.75 2.62
N HIS A 115 17.73 13.06 2.76
CA HIS A 115 16.98 14.09 2.05
C HIS A 115 17.11 14.00 0.52
N SER A 116 18.24 13.49 0.01
CA SER A 116 18.43 13.26 -1.43
C SER A 116 17.43 12.26 -1.98
N LYS A 117 17.30 11.08 -1.33
CA LYS A 117 16.28 10.09 -1.71
C LYS A 117 14.87 10.59 -1.44
N ALA A 118 14.64 11.29 -0.32
CA ALA A 118 13.34 11.87 -0.02
C ALA A 118 12.88 12.81 -1.16
N SER A 119 13.73 13.74 -1.57
CA SER A 119 13.46 14.68 -2.67
C SER A 119 13.16 13.95 -3.99
N LYS A 120 14.00 12.97 -4.36
CA LYS A 120 13.79 12.13 -5.54
C LYS A 120 12.41 11.48 -5.54
N TYR A 121 12.02 10.85 -4.43
CA TYR A 121 10.77 10.12 -4.33
C TYR A 121 9.55 11.03 -4.28
N PHE A 122 9.64 12.21 -3.65
CA PHE A 122 8.58 13.23 -3.76
C PHE A 122 8.37 13.72 -5.20
N TYR A 123 9.46 13.93 -5.95
CA TYR A 123 9.35 14.29 -7.37
C TYR A 123 8.65 13.20 -8.20
N LEU A 124 9.00 11.93 -7.98
CA LEU A 124 8.39 10.79 -8.68
C LEU A 124 6.90 10.64 -8.33
N SER A 125 6.55 10.81 -7.05
CA SER A 125 5.15 10.84 -6.59
C SER A 125 4.37 11.96 -7.30
N SER A 126 4.90 13.19 -7.32
CA SER A 126 4.27 14.33 -8.02
C SER A 126 4.05 14.06 -9.52
N LYS A 127 5.02 13.41 -10.19
CA LYS A 127 4.90 13.03 -11.60
C LYS A 127 3.78 11.98 -11.82
N ALA A 128 3.71 10.97 -10.97
CA ALA A 128 2.67 9.94 -11.04
C ALA A 128 1.29 10.52 -10.76
N ARG A 129 1.18 11.41 -9.77
CA ARG A 129 -0.04 12.15 -9.44
C ARG A 129 -0.61 12.88 -10.65
N LYS A 130 0.23 13.63 -11.39
CA LYS A 130 -0.18 14.33 -12.62
C LYS A 130 -0.72 13.37 -13.67
N LYS A 131 -0.06 12.22 -13.87
CA LYS A 131 -0.53 11.18 -14.81
C LYS A 131 -1.89 10.60 -14.39
N SER A 132 -2.09 10.32 -13.10
CA SER A 132 -3.36 9.79 -12.57
C SER A 132 -4.53 10.76 -12.79
N HIS A 133 -4.33 12.06 -12.51
CA HIS A 133 -5.35 13.09 -12.73
C HIS A 133 -5.73 13.24 -14.22
N ASN A 134 -4.76 13.21 -15.13
CA ASN A 134 -5.03 13.28 -16.56
C ASN A 134 -5.86 12.10 -17.06
N LYS A 135 -5.67 10.89 -16.50
CA LYS A 135 -6.49 9.71 -16.83
C LYS A 135 -7.92 9.83 -16.29
N GLY A 136 -8.08 10.45 -15.12
CA GLY A 136 -9.40 10.72 -14.52
C GLY A 136 -10.21 11.79 -15.27
N ALA A 137 -9.55 12.79 -15.86
CA ALA A 137 -10.19 13.86 -16.62
C ALA A 137 -10.57 13.47 -18.08
N LEU A 138 -10.10 12.31 -18.56
CA LEU A 138 -10.44 11.75 -19.88
C LEU A 138 -11.63 10.76 -19.82
N LYS A 139 -12.22 10.56 -18.64
CA LYS A 139 -13.45 9.79 -18.43
C LYS A 139 -14.64 10.73 -18.31
#